data_AF-A0A9Q5ZWL2-F1
#
_entry.id   AF-A0A9Q5ZWL2-F1
#
_cell.length_a   1.000
_cell.length_b   1.000
_cell.length_c   1.000
_cell.angle_alpha   90.00
_cell.angle_beta   90.00
_cell.angle_gamma   90.00
#
_symmetry.space_group_name_H-M   'P 1'
#
loop_
_entity.id
_entity.type
_entity.pdbx_description
1 polymer ?
#
loop_
_entity_poly.entity_id
_entity_poly.type
_entity_poly.pdbx_seq_one_letter_code
_entity_poly.pdbx_strand_id
1 'polypeptide(L)' 'LFSFAQARACAEAGVFLISPFVGRIYDWYQKHQPQSAYQVDSDPGVVSVRQIYQYYKSHGYDTVVMGASFRR' A
#
# COMPACT_ATOMS: atom_id res chain seq x y z
N LEU A 1 5.19 1.88 5.52
CA LEU A 1 4.28 0.74 5.74
C LEU A 1 4.26 -0.12 4.47
N PHE A 2 4.37 -1.45 4.59
CA PHE A 2 4.59 -2.35 3.45
C PHE A 2 3.65 -3.56 3.40
N SER A 3 3.19 -4.05 4.54
CA SER A 3 2.33 -5.24 4.60
C SER A 3 0.92 -4.94 5.10
N PHE A 4 -0.03 -5.78 4.70
CA PHE A 4 -1.41 -5.70 5.18
C PHE A 4 -1.50 -5.86 6.70
N ALA A 5 -0.68 -6.74 7.30
CA ALA A 5 -0.63 -6.93 8.75
C ALA A 5 -0.29 -5.63 9.49
N GLN A 6 0.66 -4.84 8.97
CA GLN A 6 1.00 -3.53 9.54
C GLN A 6 -0.18 -2.56 9.42
N ALA A 7 -0.85 -2.52 8.27
CA ALA A 7 -2.02 -1.66 8.09
C ALA A 7 -3.12 -2.01 9.10
N ARG A 8 -3.48 -3.29 9.20
CA ARG A 8 -4.48 -3.75 10.18
C ARG A 8 -4.10 -3.36 11.61
N ALA A 9 -2.86 -3.59 12.02
CA ALA A 9 -2.40 -3.21 13.37
C ALA A 9 -2.49 -1.69 13.61
N CYS A 10 -2.15 -0.86 12.61
CA CYS A 10 -2.28 0.59 12.72
C CYS A 10 -3.74 1.04 12.85
N ALA A 11 -4.65 0.43 12.08
CA ALA A 11 -6.08 0.71 12.17
C ALA A 11 -6.66 0.31 13.54
N GLU A 12 -6.34 -0.90 14.03
CA GLU A 12 -6.77 -1.39 15.34
C GLU A 12 -6.19 -0.52 16.49
N ALA A 13 -5.00 0.06 16.30
CA ALA A 13 -4.41 1.01 17.25
C ALA A 13 -4.98 2.43 17.15
N GLY A 14 -5.88 2.72 16.21
CA GLY A 14 -6.53 4.02 16.06
C GLY A 14 -5.59 5.17 15.67
N VAL A 15 -4.52 4.88 14.93
CA VAL A 15 -3.60 5.95 14.49
C VAL A 15 -4.29 6.92 13.54
N PHE A 16 -3.88 8.19 13.55
CA PHE A 16 -4.50 9.20 12.69
C PHE A 16 -4.26 8.93 11.20
N LEU A 17 -3.03 8.55 10.82
CA LEU A 17 -2.62 8.40 9.42
C LEU A 17 -1.58 7.30 9.25
N ILE A 18 -1.65 6.60 8.12
CA ILE A 18 -0.58 5.74 7.62
C ILE A 18 -0.08 6.19 6.25
N SER A 19 1.23 6.03 6.02
CA SER A 19 1.88 6.33 4.74
C SER A 19 2.51 5.09 4.11
N PRO A 20 1.75 4.26 3.36
CA PRO A 20 2.29 3.11 2.64
C PRO A 20 3.17 3.54 1.46
N PHE A 21 4.32 2.89 1.27
CA PHE A 21 5.35 3.30 0.30
C PHE A 21 5.23 2.52 -1.00
N VAL A 22 4.46 3.06 -1.95
CA VAL A 22 4.09 2.42 -3.22
C VAL A 22 5.32 2.06 -4.06
N GLY A 23 6.14 3.05 -4.38
CA GLY A 23 7.29 2.85 -5.26
C GLY A 23 8.40 1.99 -4.67
N ARG A 24 8.50 1.90 -3.33
CA ARG A 24 9.44 0.98 -2.68
C ARG A 24 9.00 -0.47 -2.78
N ILE A 25 7.69 -0.73 -2.81
CA ILE A 25 7.16 -2.07 -3.11
C ILE A 25 7.47 -2.42 -4.56
N TYR A 26 7.22 -1.50 -5.49
CA TYR A 26 7.61 -1.65 -6.90
C TYR A 26 9.11 -1.97 -7.06
N ASP A 27 10.01 -1.20 -6.42
CA ASP A 27 11.46 -1.43 -6.48
C ASP A 27 11.83 -2.85 -6.02
N TRP A 28 11.18 -3.34 -4.96
CA TRP A 28 11.43 -4.68 -4.42
C TRP A 28 11.03 -5.77 -5.42
N TYR A 29 9.84 -5.65 -6.03
CA TYR A 29 9.39 -6.61 -7.05
C TYR A 29 10.27 -6.57 -8.29
N GLN A 30 10.64 -5.39 -8.79
CA GLN A 30 11.51 -5.30 -9.97
C GLN A 30 12.90 -5.91 -9.74
N LYS A 31 13.41 -5.89 -8.50
CA LYS A 31 14.68 -6.52 -8.15
C LYS A 31 14.61 -8.06 -8.12
N HIS A 32 13.48 -8.63 -7.68
CA HIS A 32 13.38 -10.09 -7.44
C HIS A 32 12.59 -10.82 -8.53
N GLN A 33 11.68 -10.14 -9.20
CA GLN A 33 10.83 -10.64 -10.27
C GLN A 33 10.61 -9.53 -11.32
N PRO A 34 11.60 -9.27 -12.19
CA PRO A 34 11.54 -8.17 -13.14
C PRO A 34 10.36 -8.34 -14.09
N GLN A 35 9.48 -7.35 -14.12
CA GLN A 35 8.43 -7.25 -15.14
C GLN A 35 8.94 -6.42 -16.33
N SER A 36 8.63 -6.91 -17.54
CA SER A 36 9.08 -6.31 -18.80
C SER A 36 8.42 -4.97 -19.09
N ALA A 37 7.16 -4.77 -18.67
CA ALA A 37 6.40 -3.55 -18.88
C ALA A 37 5.70 -3.10 -17.60
N TYR A 38 5.72 -1.79 -17.35
CA TYR A 38 4.99 -1.18 -16.25
C TYR A 38 3.51 -1.06 -16.62
N GLN A 39 2.64 -1.59 -15.77
CA GLN A 39 1.19 -1.35 -15.82
C GLN A 39 0.71 -0.89 -14.45
N VAL A 40 0.05 0.27 -14.41
CA VAL A 40 -0.40 0.92 -13.15
C VAL A 40 -1.31 0.00 -12.34
N ASP A 41 -2.23 -0.71 -13.01
CA ASP A 41 -3.20 -1.57 -12.32
C ASP A 41 -2.60 -2.86 -11.76
N SER A 42 -1.45 -3.30 -12.29
CA SER A 42 -0.72 -4.46 -11.78
C SER A 42 0.49 -4.08 -10.92
N ASP A 43 0.74 -2.79 -10.68
CA ASP A 43 1.81 -2.35 -9.80
C ASP A 43 1.56 -2.90 -8.38
N PRO A 44 2.49 -3.69 -7.82
CA PRO A 44 2.28 -4.35 -6.53
C PRO A 44 2.09 -3.35 -5.37
N GLY A 45 2.68 -2.16 -5.47
CA GLY A 45 2.45 -1.08 -4.52
C GLY A 45 1.04 -0.49 -4.65
N VAL A 46 0.54 -0.30 -5.87
CA VAL A 46 -0.82 0.19 -6.11
C VAL A 46 -1.85 -0.83 -5.62
N VAL A 47 -1.66 -2.11 -5.94
CA VAL A 47 -2.52 -3.21 -5.48
C VAL A 47 -2.56 -3.26 -3.96
N SER A 48 -1.39 -3.18 -3.31
CA SER A 48 -1.28 -3.17 -1.83
C SER A 48 -2.06 -2.02 -1.19
N VAL A 49 -1.90 -0.78 -1.69
CA VAL A 49 -2.61 0.39 -1.14
C VAL A 49 -4.12 0.32 -1.41
N ARG A 50 -4.53 -0.15 -2.58
CA ARG A 50 -5.97 -0.36 -2.89
C ARG A 50 -6.61 -1.35 -1.91
N GLN A 51 -5.95 -2.47 -1.63
CA GLN A 51 -6.42 -3.46 -0.67
C GLN A 51 -6.56 -2.87 0.75
N ILE A 52 -5.55 -2.12 1.19
CA ILE A 52 -5.57 -1.44 2.50
C ILE A 52 -6.73 -0.45 2.57
N TYR A 53 -6.88 0.40 1.55
CA TYR A 53 -7.95 1.40 1.48
C TYR A 53 -9.34 0.75 1.53
N GLN A 54 -9.57 -0.29 0.72
CA GLN A 54 -10.84 -1.02 0.72
C GLN A 54 -11.14 -1.65 2.07
N TYR A 55 -10.15 -2.28 2.71
CA TYR A 55 -10.31 -2.86 4.04
C TYR A 55 -10.67 -1.80 5.08
N TYR A 56 -10.00 -0.65 5.06
CA TYR A 56 -10.28 0.45 5.99
C TYR A 56 -11.72 0.96 5.84
N LYS A 57 -12.17 1.17 4.60
CA LYS A 57 -13.52 1.67 4.33
C LYS A 57 -14.62 0.64 4.64
N SER A 58 -14.38 -0.64 4.39
CA SER A 58 -15.37 -1.69 4.69
C SER A 58 -15.53 -1.97 6.18
N HIS A 59 -14.50 -1.69 6.99
CA HIS A 59 -14.52 -1.89 8.44
C HIS A 59 -14.77 -0.60 9.24
N GLY A 60 -14.94 0.54 8.58
CA GLY A 60 -15.23 1.81 9.24
C GLY A 60 -14.04 2.41 10.00
N TYR A 61 -12.80 2.14 9.59
CA TYR A 61 -11.62 2.75 10.19
C TYR A 61 -11.42 4.19 9.70
N ASP A 62 -11.23 5.11 10.65
CA ASP A 62 -11.03 6.54 10.38
C ASP A 62 -9.58 6.92 10.05
N THR A 63 -8.63 5.99 10.23
CA THR A 63 -7.22 6.22 9.89
C THR A 63 -7.07 6.64 8.43
N VAL A 64 -6.42 7.78 8.20
CA VAL A 64 -6.15 8.31 6.86
C VAL A 64 -5.13 7.43 6.13
N VAL A 65 -5.44 7.06 4.88
CA VAL A 65 -4.52 6.32 4.00
C VAL A 65 -3.89 7.31 3.01
N MET A 66 -2.60 7.63 3.20
CA MET A 66 -1.84 8.55 2.35
C MET A 66 -0.74 7.80 1.59
N GLY A 67 -1.01 7.42 0.33
CA GLY A 67 0.01 6.81 -0.52
C GLY A 67 1.25 7.70 -0.63
N ALA A 68 2.44 7.11 -0.49
CA ALA A 68 3.72 7.83 -0.50
C ALA A 68 4.79 7.11 -1.33
N SER A 69 5.87 7.83 -1.63
CA SER A 69 7.04 7.30 -2.35
C SER A 69 6.71 6.74 -3.75
N PHE A 70 5.98 7.47 -4.58
CA PHE A 70 5.72 7.08 -5.97
C PHE A 70 7.00 7.08 -6.84
N ARG A 71 6.97 6.39 -7.97
CA ARG A 71 8.03 6.44 -9.00
C ARG A 71 7.54 7.02 -10.31
N ARG A 72 6.25 6.83 -10.61
CA ARG A 72 5.54 7.18 -11.84
C ARG A 72 4.07 7.35 -11.49
#